data_AF-H9NDQ5-F1
#
_entry.id   AF-H9NDQ5-F1
#
_cell.length_a   1.000
_cell.length_b   1.000
_cell.length_c   1.000
_cell.angle_alpha   90.00
_cell.angle_beta   90.00
_cell.angle_gamma   90.00
#
_symmetry.space_group_name_H-M   'P 1'
#
loop_
_entity.id
_entity.type
_entity.pdbx_description
1 polymer ?
#
loop_
_entity_poly.entity_id
_entity_poly.type
_entity_poly.pdbx_seq_one_letter_code
_entity_poly.pdbx_strand_id
1 'polypeptide(L)'
;ADGGPIIVEKLKNWTERNEKRIILSQIVSMYLEMLENTDKSKPHIKHISEELYTLKNNLPDGVKKVKDIMDLAKLQMNDLRIQRKA
;
A
#
# COMPACT_ATOMS: atom_id res chain seq x y z
N ALA A 1 20.51 -1.99 -11.52
CA ALA A 1 20.58 -1.85 -10.05
C ALA A 1 20.53 -3.24 -9.46
N ASP A 2 21.47 -3.55 -8.57
CA ASP A 2 21.52 -4.84 -7.89
C ASP A 2 20.29 -4.96 -6.95
N GLY A 3 19.46 -5.99 -7.14
CA GLY A 3 18.28 -6.24 -6.31
C GLY A 3 16.93 -6.31 -7.04
N GLY A 4 16.88 -5.98 -8.33
CA GLY A 4 15.66 -6.14 -9.15
C GLY A 4 14.45 -5.31 -8.68
N PRO A 5 13.29 -5.45 -9.35
CA PRO A 5 12.11 -4.63 -9.05
C PRO A 5 11.37 -5.12 -7.79
N ILE A 6 11.48 -4.38 -6.68
CA ILE A 6 10.84 -4.74 -5.40
C ILE A 6 9.30 -4.84 -5.50
N ILE A 7 8.68 -3.86 -6.19
CA ILE A 7 7.22 -3.74 -6.27
C ILE A 7 6.70 -4.46 -7.51
N VAL A 8 7.29 -4.17 -8.68
CA VAL A 8 6.75 -4.63 -9.98
C VAL A 8 6.68 -6.15 -10.06
N GLU A 9 7.64 -6.88 -9.50
CA GLU A 9 7.63 -8.34 -9.51
C GLU A 9 6.50 -8.93 -8.65
N LYS A 10 6.25 -8.35 -7.48
CA LYS A 10 5.17 -8.77 -6.57
C LYS A 10 3.77 -8.53 -7.13
N LEU A 11 3.65 -7.63 -8.12
CA LEU A 11 2.37 -7.27 -8.74
C LEU A 11 2.01 -8.08 -10.00
N LYS A 12 2.95 -8.87 -10.55
CA LYS A 12 2.76 -9.53 -11.85
C LYS A 12 1.53 -10.43 -11.93
N ASN A 13 1.14 -11.07 -10.83
CA ASN A 13 0.06 -12.07 -10.81
C ASN A 13 -1.31 -11.50 -10.39
N TRP A 14 -1.41 -10.21 -10.08
CA TRP A 14 -2.67 -9.59 -9.69
C TRP A 14 -3.42 -9.21 -10.94
N THR A 15 -4.46 -9.96 -11.28
CA THR A 15 -5.22 -9.75 -12.53
C THR A 15 -6.50 -8.95 -12.29
N GLU A 16 -7.07 -9.01 -11.09
CA GLU A 16 -8.35 -8.39 -10.79
C GLU A 16 -8.26 -6.88 -10.56
N ARG A 17 -9.23 -6.15 -11.12
CA ARG A 17 -9.27 -4.67 -11.05
C ARG A 17 -9.30 -4.15 -9.61
N ASN A 18 -10.07 -4.80 -8.73
CA ASN A 18 -10.25 -4.35 -7.36
C ASN A 18 -8.97 -4.56 -6.53
N GLU A 19 -8.33 -5.72 -6.66
CA GLU A 19 -7.06 -6.03 -6.00
C GLU A 19 -5.95 -5.08 -6.44
N LYS A 20 -5.84 -4.81 -7.74
CA LYS A 20 -4.91 -3.81 -8.28
C LYS A 20 -5.10 -2.44 -7.64
N ARG A 21 -6.35 -1.99 -7.49
CA ARG A 21 -6.65 -0.68 -6.87
C ARG A 21 -6.31 -0.64 -5.38
N ILE A 22 -6.56 -1.73 -4.64
CA ILE A 22 -6.22 -1.83 -3.22
C ILE A 22 -4.71 -1.73 -3.03
N ILE A 23 -3.92 -2.47 -3.81
CA ILE A 23 -2.46 -2.46 -3.67
C ILE A 23 -1.85 -1.16 -4.20
N LEU A 24 -2.40 -0.60 -5.29
CA LEU A 24 -1.95 0.71 -5.77
C LEU A 24 -2.12 1.79 -4.69
N SER A 25 -3.20 1.74 -3.90
CA SER A 25 -3.41 2.65 -2.77
C SER A 25 -2.29 2.53 -1.72
N GLN A 26 -1.83 1.31 -1.45
CA GLN A 26 -0.72 1.06 -0.53
C GLN A 26 0.62 1.56 -1.09
N ILE A 27 0.89 1.29 -2.36
CA ILE A 27 2.12 1.73 -3.03
C ILE A 27 2.21 3.26 -3.06
N VAL A 28 1.12 3.93 -3.44
CA VAL A 28 1.05 5.39 -3.45
C VAL A 28 1.30 5.96 -2.05
N SER A 29 0.75 5.32 -1.00
CA SER A 29 1.00 5.74 0.39
C SER A 29 2.48 5.59 0.77
N MET A 30 3.14 4.49 0.39
CA MET A 30 4.58 4.29 0.64
C MET A 30 5.45 5.32 -0.08
N TYR A 31 5.14 5.66 -1.34
CA TYR A 31 5.88 6.68 -2.07
C TYR A 31 5.68 8.08 -1.47
N LEU A 32 4.46 8.42 -1.03
CA LEU A 32 4.20 9.68 -0.34
C LEU A 32 5.02 9.78 0.96
N GLU A 33 5.04 8.74 1.78
CA GLU A 33 5.86 8.68 3.01
C GLU A 33 7.36 8.83 2.71
N MET A 34 7.86 8.16 1.66
CA MET A 34 9.24 8.31 1.21
C MET A 34 9.56 9.76 0.81
N LEU A 35 8.63 10.44 0.14
CA LEU A 35 8.80 11.83 -0.31
C LEU A 35 8.67 12.85 0.82
N GLU A 36 8.09 12.51 1.98
CA GLU A 36 8.00 13.43 3.12
C GLU A 36 9.38 13.92 3.59
N ASN A 37 10.39 13.07 3.49
CA ASN A 37 11.77 13.36 3.89
C ASN A 37 12.61 14.02 2.78
N THR A 38 12.00 14.37 1.65
CA THR A 38 12.70 15.01 0.51
C THR A 38 12.52 16.52 0.51
N ASP A 39 13.42 17.24 -0.16
CA ASP A 39 13.36 18.68 -0.31
C ASP A 39 12.17 19.10 -1.21
N LYS A 40 11.08 19.53 -0.57
CA LYS A 40 9.83 19.94 -1.22
C LYS A 40 9.94 21.27 -1.97
N SER A 41 11.03 22.03 -1.81
CA SER A 41 11.26 23.25 -2.60
C SER A 41 11.57 22.91 -4.07
N LYS A 42 12.02 21.69 -4.35
CA LYS A 42 12.30 21.21 -5.70
C LYS A 42 10.98 21.02 -6.48
N PRO A 43 10.81 21.72 -7.62
CA PRO A 43 9.55 21.67 -8.38
C PRO A 43 9.12 20.25 -8.79
N HIS A 44 10.07 19.38 -9.12
CA HIS A 44 9.76 18.00 -9.51
C HIS A 44 9.25 17.14 -8.34
N ILE A 45 9.79 17.32 -7.13
CA ILE A 45 9.33 16.62 -5.93
C ILE A 45 7.92 17.07 -5.57
N LYS A 46 7.67 18.39 -5.63
CA LYS A 46 6.35 18.97 -5.40
C LYS A 46 5.33 18.42 -6.40
N HIS A 47 5.65 18.46 -7.69
CA HIS A 47 4.77 17.99 -8.74
C HIS A 47 4.43 16.49 -8.59
N ILE A 48 5.43 15.64 -8.37
CA ILE A 48 5.21 14.20 -8.14
C ILE A 48 4.33 13.97 -6.90
N SER A 49 4.58 14.71 -5.81
CA SER A 49 3.77 14.57 -4.60
C SER A 49 2.31 14.95 -4.85
N GLU A 50 2.04 16.03 -5.57
CA GLU A 50 0.70 16.49 -5.92
C GLU A 50 -0.05 15.46 -6.80
N GLU A 51 0.63 14.88 -7.80
CA GLU A 51 0.06 13.81 -8.62
C GLU A 51 -0.25 12.56 -7.78
N LEU A 52 0.64 12.16 -6.87
CA LEU A 52 0.44 11.02 -5.99
C LEU A 52 -0.70 11.25 -4.98
N TYR A 53 -0.84 12.46 -4.43
CA TYR A 53 -1.99 12.81 -3.59
C TYR A 53 -3.30 12.77 -4.39
N THR A 54 -3.30 13.29 -5.61
CA THR A 54 -4.46 13.23 -6.51
C THR A 54 -4.85 11.77 -6.79
N LEU A 55 -3.86 10.93 -7.10
CA LEU A 55 -4.09 9.51 -7.32
C LEU A 55 -4.62 8.81 -6.06
N LYS A 56 -4.04 9.08 -4.88
CA LYS A 56 -4.49 8.54 -3.59
C LYS A 56 -5.96 8.85 -3.33
N ASN A 57 -6.40 10.09 -3.58
CA ASN A 57 -7.78 10.53 -3.36
C ASN A 57 -8.79 9.84 -4.30
N ASN A 58 -8.33 9.33 -5.44
CA ASN A 58 -9.15 8.60 -6.41
C ASN A 58 -9.14 7.08 -6.22
N LEU A 59 -8.33 6.57 -5.28
CA LEU A 59 -8.23 5.17 -4.96
C LEU A 59 -9.12 4.81 -3.76
N PRO A 60 -9.63 3.57 -3.69
CA PRO A 60 -10.31 3.12 -2.49
C PRO A 60 -9.35 3.16 -1.29
N ASP A 61 -9.89 3.15 -0.07
CA ASP A 61 -9.13 2.94 1.15
C ASP A 61 -8.57 1.51 1.20
N GLY A 62 -7.53 1.28 0.39
CA GLY A 62 -6.80 0.03 0.30
C GLY A 62 -5.87 -0.15 1.49
N VAL A 63 -5.42 0.94 2.11
CA VAL A 63 -4.57 0.92 3.31
C VAL A 63 -5.31 0.21 4.44
N LYS A 64 -6.56 0.59 4.74
CA LYS A 64 -7.36 -0.09 5.76
C LYS A 64 -7.59 -1.56 5.42
N LYS A 65 -7.97 -1.88 4.17
CA LYS A 65 -8.23 -3.27 3.75
C LYS A 65 -6.99 -4.17 3.87
N VAL A 66 -5.83 -3.68 3.44
CA VAL A 66 -4.56 -4.43 3.57
C VAL A 66 -4.20 -4.60 5.04
N LYS A 67 -4.38 -3.56 5.86
CA LYS A 67 -4.15 -3.63 7.30
C LYS A 67 -5.06 -4.68 7.96
N ASP A 68 -6.35 -4.67 7.66
CA ASP A 68 -7.32 -5.63 8.19
C ASP A 68 -6.89 -7.07 7.83
N ILE A 69 -6.45 -7.32 6.58
CA ILE A 69 -5.92 -8.64 6.16
C ILE A 69 -4.64 -9.01 6.93
N MET A 70 -3.70 -8.08 7.09
CA MET A 70 -2.46 -8.32 7.83
C MET A 70 -2.73 -8.60 9.31
N ASP A 71 -3.71 -7.94 9.91
CA ASP A 71 -4.09 -8.14 11.30
C ASP A 71 -4.81 -9.49 11.50
N LEU A 72 -5.66 -9.89 10.56
CA LEU A 72 -6.23 -11.24 10.51
C LEU A 72 -5.14 -12.32 10.40
N ALA A 73 -4.14 -12.11 9.54
CA ALA A 73 -3.04 -13.06 9.35
C ALA A 73 -2.16 -13.24 10.60
N LYS A 74 -2.17 -12.29 11.54
CA LYS A 74 -1.45 -12.36 12.82
C LYS A 74 -2.23 -13.09 13.92
N LEU A 75 -3.49 -13.45 13.69
CA LEU A 75 -4.30 -14.12 14.71
C LEU A 75 -3.70 -15.49 15.06
N GLN A 76 -3.56 -15.73 16.36
CA GLN A 76 -3.13 -17.03 16.88
C GLN A 76 -4.31 -17.99 16.85
N MET A 77 -4.46 -18.73 15.75
CA MET A 77 -5.60 -19.64 15.54
C MET A 77 -5.67 -20.81 16.53
N ASN A 78 -4.60 -21.05 17.30
CA ASN A 78 -4.54 -21.99 18.40
C ASN A 78 -4.98 -21.40 19.76
N ASP A 79 -5.21 -20.09 19.85
CA ASP A 79 -5.76 -19.46 21.06
C ASP A 79 -7.26 -19.75 21.17
N LEU A 80 -7.66 -20.46 22.23
CA LEU A 80 -9.05 -20.79 22.54
C LEU A 80 -9.96 -19.55 22.64
N ARG A 81 -9.44 -18.39 23.04
CA ARG A 81 -10.20 -17.12 23.09
C ARG A 81 -10.49 -16.59 21.70
N ILE A 82 -9.55 -16.74 20.77
CA ILE A 82 -9.75 -16.37 19.36
C ILE A 82 -10.73 -17.34 18.70
N GLN A 83 -10.56 -18.65 18.93
CA GLN A 83 -11.46 -19.67 18.40
C GLN A 83 -12.92 -19.48 18.84
N ARG A 84 -13.17 -19.04 20.08
CA ARG A 84 -14.52 -18.76 20.58
C ARG A 84 -15.18 -17.53 19.94
N LYS A 85 -14.39 -16.60 19.38
CA LYS A 85 -14.88 -15.37 18.75
C LYS A 85 -15.12 -15.50 17.25
N ALA A 86 -14.49 -16.49 16.62
CA ALA A 86 -14.69 -16.83 15.22
C ALA A 86 -16.05 -17.53 15.01
#